data_AF-A0A839W229-F1
#
_entry.id   AF-A0A839W229-F1
#
_cell.length_a   1.000
_cell.length_b   1.000
_cell.length_c   1.000
_cell.angle_alpha   90.00
_cell.angle_beta   90.00
_cell.angle_gamma   90.00
#
_symmetry.space_group_name_H-M   'P 1'
#
loop_
_entity.id
_entity.type
_entity.pdbx_description
1 polymer ?
#
loop_
_entity_poly.entity_id
_entity_poly.type
_entity_poly.pdbx_seq_one_letter_code
_entity_poly.pdbx_strand_id
1 'polypeptide(L)'
;MRCEYDTVLTLALGSAERQYDARIQYRGGRWEANIDRVEIRVGDEWVTAPWALPLLEDSGSLYDDLRAYAVGRLADAREMARSDR
;
A
#
# COMPACT_ATOMS: atom_id res chain seq x y z
N MET A 1 -10.14 9.28 -13.48
CA MET A 1 -9.93 8.08 -12.65
C MET A 1 -9.09 8.52 -11.48
N ARG A 2 -9.69 8.72 -10.30
CA ARG A 2 -8.99 9.23 -9.12
C ARG A 2 -9.47 8.45 -7.90
N CYS A 3 -8.66 7.49 -7.52
CA CYS A 3 -8.87 6.62 -6.37
C CYS A 3 -7.47 6.40 -5.81
N GLU A 4 -7.01 7.39 -5.04
CA GLU A 4 -5.79 7.34 -4.24
C GLU A 4 -6.23 6.87 -2.85
N TYR A 5 -5.94 5.62 -2.52
CA TYR A 5 -6.26 5.06 -1.22
C TYR A 5 -4.99 4.90 -0.41
N ASP A 6 -5.14 5.13 0.88
CA ASP A 6 -4.04 5.11 1.83
C ASP A 6 -4.24 3.99 2.85
N THR A 7 -3.21 3.16 3.01
CA THR A 7 -3.17 2.15 4.08
C THR A 7 -1.84 2.28 4.81
N VAL A 8 -1.90 2.36 6.14
CA VAL A 8 -0.73 2.23 7.00
C VAL A 8 -0.56 0.76 7.42
N LEU A 9 0.62 0.21 7.17
CA LEU A 9 1.04 -1.17 7.48
C LEU A 9 2.45 -1.13 8.07
N THR A 10 2.76 -1.99 9.03
CA THR A 10 4.14 -2.16 9.48
C THR A 10 4.88 -3.09 8.53
N LEU A 11 5.93 -2.61 7.88
CA LEU A 11 6.74 -3.37 6.92
C LEU A 11 8.17 -3.53 7.43
N ALA A 12 8.72 -4.74 7.31
CA ALA A 12 10.16 -4.96 7.46
C ALA A 12 10.84 -4.59 6.14
N LEU A 13 11.66 -3.54 6.13
CA LEU A 13 12.31 -3.01 4.92
C LEU A 13 13.84 -2.95 5.07
N GLY A 14 14.51 -3.24 3.95
CA GLY A 14 15.98 -3.16 3.81
C GLY A 14 16.72 -4.39 4.34
N SER A 15 18.04 -4.42 4.14
CA SER A 15 18.91 -5.58 4.42
C SER A 15 19.02 -5.98 5.91
N ALA A 16 18.55 -5.12 6.81
CA ALA A 16 18.52 -5.40 8.25
C ALA A 16 17.09 -5.66 8.76
N GLU A 17 16.12 -5.83 7.86
CA GLU A 17 14.71 -6.09 8.18
C GLU A 17 14.14 -5.13 9.23
N ARG A 18 14.53 -3.86 9.15
CA ARG A 18 14.06 -2.86 10.10
C ARG A 18 12.56 -2.66 9.89
N GLN A 19 11.81 -2.70 10.98
CA GLN A 19 10.38 -2.46 10.94
C GLN A 19 10.11 -0.95 10.85
N TYR A 20 9.34 -0.58 9.85
CA TYR A 20 8.84 0.77 9.65
C TYR A 20 7.32 0.74 9.58
N ASP A 21 6.66 1.68 10.24
CA ASP A 21 5.31 2.03 9.84
C ASP A 21 5.39 2.63 8.44
N ALA A 22 4.76 1.96 7.49
CA ALA A 22 4.77 2.30 6.09
C ALA A 22 3.35 2.61 5.63
N ARG A 23 3.22 3.76 4.98
CA ARG A 23 1.99 4.25 4.39
C ARG A 23 2.06 4.01 2.89
N ILE A 24 1.14 3.20 2.38
CA ILE A 24 1.12 2.77 0.98
C ILE A 24 -0.02 3.46 0.27
N GLN A 25 0.33 4.16 -0.82
CA GLN A 25 -0.62 4.76 -1.73
C GLN A 25 -0.70 3.90 -2.98
N TYR A 26 -1.92 3.55 -3.36
CA TYR A 26 -2.17 2.69 -4.51
C TYR A 26 -3.32 3.22 -5.36
N ARG A 27 -3.20 3.01 -6.67
CA ARG A 27 -4.30 3.19 -7.63
C ARG A 27 -5.02 1.88 -7.84
N GLY A 28 -6.31 1.91 -7.51
CA GLY A 28 -7.21 0.78 -7.65
C GLY A 28 -7.96 0.71 -8.98
N GLY A 29 -7.80 -0.40 -9.70
CA GLY A 29 -8.70 -0.87 -10.76
C GLY A 29 -9.80 -1.78 -10.20
N ARG A 30 -10.69 -2.32 -11.06
CA ARG A 30 -11.78 -3.20 -10.63
C ARG A 30 -11.27 -4.50 -10.00
N TRP A 31 -10.15 -5.02 -10.51
CA TRP A 31 -9.58 -6.32 -10.16
C TRP A 31 -8.10 -6.28 -9.82
N GLU A 32 -7.50 -5.09 -9.83
CA GLU A 32 -6.08 -4.88 -9.62
C GLU A 32 -5.85 -3.64 -8.77
N ALA A 33 -4.78 -3.64 -7.99
CA ALA A 33 -4.26 -2.46 -7.32
C ALA A 33 -2.78 -2.36 -7.66
N ASN A 34 -2.32 -1.17 -8.04
CA ASN A 34 -0.91 -0.92 -8.31
C ASN A 34 -0.42 0.07 -7.26
N ILE A 35 0.69 -0.26 -6.61
CA ILE A 35 1.29 0.57 -5.57
C ILE A 35 2.08 1.66 -6.28
N ASP A 36 1.76 2.92 -5.98
CA ASP A 36 2.38 4.08 -6.63
C ASP A 36 3.42 4.76 -5.73
N ARG A 37 3.21 4.70 -4.42
CA ARG A 37 4.09 5.36 -3.45
C ARG A 37 4.10 4.61 -2.13
N VAL A 38 5.28 4.60 -1.52
CA VAL A 38 5.50 4.17 -0.15
C VAL A 38 6.10 5.35 0.62
N GLU A 39 5.52 5.63 1.78
CA GLU A 39 6.05 6.57 2.76
C GLU A 39 6.36 5.80 4.04
N ILE A 40 7.38 6.22 4.78
CA ILE A 40 7.72 5.62 6.08
C ILE A 40 7.61 6.67 7.18
N ARG A 41 7.27 6.22 8.39
CA ARG A 41 7.26 7.08 9.57
C ARG A 41 8.69 7.31 10.05
N VAL A 42 9.12 8.58 10.09
CA VAL A 42 10.38 9.02 10.67
C VAL A 42 10.07 10.03 11.77
N GLY A 43 10.17 9.61 13.02
CA GLY A 43 9.69 10.43 14.14
C GLY A 43 8.18 10.68 14.02
N ASP A 44 7.78 11.96 13.95
CA ASP A 44 6.38 12.35 13.77
C ASP A 44 6.00 12.66 12.31
N GLU A 45 6.91 12.44 11.35
CA GLU A 45 6.70 12.80 9.95
C GLU A 45 6.55 11.56 9.06
N TRP A 46 5.75 11.70 8.01
CA TRP A 46 5.69 10.73 6.91
C TRP A 46 6.62 11.19 5.81
N VAL A 47 7.61 10.37 5.47
CA VAL A 47 8.62 10.70 4.47
C VAL A 47 8.51 9.72 3.31
N THR A 48 8.42 10.23 2.08
CA THR A 48 8.42 9.38 0.89
C THR A 48 9.72 8.59 0.80
N ALA A 49 9.60 7.27 0.65
CA ALA A 49 10.72 6.33 0.54
C ALA A 49 10.74 5.73 -0.88
N PRO A 50 11.27 6.45 -1.89
CA PRO A 50 11.27 5.96 -3.27
C PRO A 50 12.09 4.67 -3.47
N TRP A 51 13.03 4.41 -2.55
CA TRP A 51 13.82 3.18 -2.52
C TRP A 51 13.03 1.96 -2.00
N ALA A 52 11.90 2.14 -1.32
CA ALA A 52 11.13 1.04 -0.75
C ALA A 52 10.30 0.30 -1.80
N LEU A 53 9.76 1.03 -2.79
CA LEU A 53 8.97 0.43 -3.88
C LEU A 53 9.72 -0.68 -4.64
N PRO A 54 10.94 -0.45 -5.17
CA PRO A 54 11.67 -1.51 -5.86
C PRO A 54 12.04 -2.69 -4.95
N LEU A 55 12.22 -2.48 -3.64
CA LEU A 55 12.48 -3.59 -2.70
C LEU A 55 11.23 -4.45 -2.46
N LEU A 56 10.05 -3.82 -2.44
CA LEU A 56 8.79 -4.55 -2.38
C LEU A 56 8.61 -5.37 -3.67
N GLU A 57 8.79 -4.74 -4.83
CA GLU A 57 8.69 -5.40 -6.14
C GLU A 57 9.67 -6.58 -6.27
N ASP A 58 10.90 -6.44 -5.78
CA ASP A 58 11.91 -7.52 -5.77
C ASP A 58 11.53 -8.69 -4.86
N SER A 59 10.84 -8.42 -3.76
CA SER A 59 10.38 -9.45 -2.82
C SER A 59 9.25 -10.32 -3.36
N GLY A 60 8.59 -9.93 -4.46
CA GLY A 60 7.57 -10.72 -5.17
C GLY A 60 6.32 -11.04 -4.34
N SER A 61 6.41 -12.01 -3.42
CA SER A 61 5.32 -12.45 -2.56
C SER A 61 4.75 -11.30 -1.71
N LEU A 62 5.61 -10.51 -1.07
CA LEU A 62 5.17 -9.35 -0.28
C LEU A 62 4.44 -8.33 -1.16
N TYR A 63 4.90 -8.11 -2.39
CA TYR A 63 4.24 -7.18 -3.31
C TYR A 63 2.86 -7.69 -3.73
N ASP A 64 2.74 -8.96 -4.10
CA ASP A 64 1.46 -9.56 -4.46
C ASP A 64 0.48 -9.58 -3.28
N ASP A 65 0.93 -9.87 -2.06
CA ASP A 65 0.11 -9.79 -0.85
C ASP A 65 -0.41 -8.38 -0.60
N LEU A 66 0.45 -7.36 -0.76
CA LEU A 66 0.05 -5.96 -0.62
C LEU A 66 -0.97 -5.54 -1.69
N ARG A 67 -0.80 -6.00 -2.93
CA ARG A 67 -1.77 -5.77 -4.01
C ARG A 67 -3.10 -6.46 -3.74
N ALA A 68 -3.08 -7.71 -3.29
CA ALA A 68 -4.28 -8.46 -2.93
C ALA A 68 -5.04 -7.80 -1.77
N TYR A 69 -4.31 -7.37 -0.74
CA TYR A 69 -4.85 -6.59 0.37
C TYR A 69 -5.54 -5.31 -0.12
N ALA A 70 -4.86 -4.55 -0.98
CA ALA A 70 -5.40 -3.33 -1.56
C ALA A 70 -6.66 -3.58 -2.42
N VAL A 71 -6.68 -4.65 -3.22
CA VAL A 71 -7.88 -5.07 -3.99
C VAL A 71 -9.05 -5.41 -3.08
N GLY A 72 -8.80 -6.12 -1.97
CA GLY A 72 -9.83 -6.43 -0.96
C GLY A 72 -10.44 -5.15 -0.38
N ARG A 73 -9.60 -4.22 0.07
CA ARG A 73 -10.04 -2.91 0.60
C ARG A 73 -10.86 -2.10 -0.40
N LEU A 74 -10.50 -2.14 -1.68
CA LEU A 74 -11.27 -1.51 -2.75
C LEU A 74 -12.63 -2.15 -2.97
N ALA A 75 -12.71 -3.48 -2.87
CA ALA A 75 -13.98 -4.21 -2.96
C ALA A 75 -14.90 -3.85 -1.80
N ASP A 76 -14.38 -3.83 -0.58
CA ASP A 76 -15.11 -3.41 0.62
C ASP A 76 -15.64 -1.98 0.50
N ALA A 77 -14.78 -1.03 0.09
CA ALA A 77 -15.17 0.36 -0.08
C ALA A 77 -16.28 0.54 -1.12
N ARG A 78 -16.27 -0.27 -2.19
CA ARG A 78 -17.32 -0.27 -3.21
C ARG A 78 -18.63 -0.83 -2.69
N GLU A 79 -18.57 -1.89 -1.89
CA GLU A 79 -19.77 -2.50 -1.33
C GLU A 79 -20.44 -1.59 -0.30
N MET A 80 -19.64 -0.92 0.55
CA MET A 80 -20.13 0.12 1.45
C MET A 80 -20.81 1.26 0.67
N ALA A 81 -20.17 1.74 -0.40
CA ALA A 81 -20.74 2.80 -1.24
C ALA A 81 -22.02 2.39 -2.00
N ARG A 82 -22.24 1.08 -2.22
CA ARG A 82 -23.49 0.57 -2.79
C ARG A 82 -24.60 0.40 -1.77
N SER A 83 -24.24 0.00 -0.55
CA SER A 83 -25.20 -0.22 0.55
C SER A 83 -25.74 1.08 1.15
N ASP A 84 -25.04 2.20 0.94
CA ASP A 84 -25.45 3.54 1.36
C ASP A 84 -26.47 4.22 0.41
N ARG A 85 -26.89 3.52 -0.66
CA ARG A 85 -27.83 4.02 -1.69
C ARG A 85 -29.18 3.31 -1.63
#